data_AF-A0A2R5ERN1-F1
#
_entry.id   AF-A0A2R5ERN1-F1
#
_cell.length_a   1.000
_cell.length_b   1.000
_cell.length_c   1.000
_cell.angle_alpha   90.00
_cell.angle_beta   90.00
_cell.angle_gamma   90.00
#
_symmetry.space_group_name_H-M   'P 1'
#
loop_
_entity.id
_entity.type
_entity.pdbx_description
1 polymer ?
#
loop_
_entity_poly.entity_id
_entity_poly.type
_entity_poly.pdbx_seq_one_letter_code
_entity_poly.pdbx_strand_id
1 'polypeptide(L)'
;MMNNSKGKFMVVFMAFVLLGSLFPRFSLSTEVSAENLGHTLFVAPNGDNESGLGTINAPFATLEKARDAIREMKADSGLPDGGITVYLRGGEYRLGKSFELTEEDSGTEDNPIIYKAYNNEEVKIMGGATIDASEFKTVTDENILNRLVESARGKVVKVDLAQQGITEYGELVRYGHSMNYFPEGISQYSAPELFINGESQTLARWPNNDFATVKKVIDGGTTHEIYPPPADDSGPWEGFVIEYDGDR
;
A
#
# COMPACT_ATOMS: atom_id res chain seq x y z
N MET A 1 38.48 -72.21 -54.84
CA MET A 1 38.82 -72.30 -53.40
C MET A 1 38.51 -70.94 -52.75
N MET A 2 37.63 -70.96 -51.74
CA MET A 2 37.30 -69.95 -50.68
C MET A 2 37.50 -68.46 -51.02
N ASN A 3 36.48 -67.65 -51.28
CA ASN A 3 35.36 -67.16 -50.43
C ASN A 3 35.75 -66.18 -49.30
N ASN A 4 35.49 -64.88 -49.51
CA ASN A 4 34.59 -64.00 -48.71
C ASN A 4 34.96 -62.51 -48.96
N SER A 5 34.08 -61.69 -49.58
CA SER A 5 33.01 -60.88 -48.96
C SER A 5 33.57 -59.62 -48.26
N LYS A 6 33.10 -58.38 -48.36
CA LYS A 6 31.88 -57.65 -48.81
C LYS A 6 32.33 -56.16 -48.84
N GLY A 7 31.74 -55.17 -49.49
CA GLY A 7 30.49 -54.98 -50.21
C GLY A 7 30.33 -53.46 -50.45
N LYS A 8 29.89 -53.09 -51.67
CA LYS A 8 28.91 -52.03 -52.07
C LYS A 8 29.04 -50.62 -51.45
N PHE A 9 28.96 -49.51 -52.17
CA PHE A 9 27.80 -49.07 -52.95
C PHE A 9 28.12 -47.89 -53.90
N MET A 10 27.24 -47.76 -54.89
CA MET A 10 27.24 -46.94 -56.10
C MET A 10 27.09 -45.42 -55.86
N VAL A 11 27.83 -44.61 -56.62
CA VAL A 11 27.77 -43.13 -56.63
C VAL A 11 26.73 -42.66 -57.63
N VAL A 12 25.76 -41.86 -57.17
CA VAL A 12 24.86 -41.03 -57.99
C VAL A 12 24.62 -39.72 -57.24
N PHE A 13 24.97 -38.57 -57.81
CA PHE A 13 24.48 -37.23 -57.44
C PHE A 13 24.81 -36.29 -58.62
N MET A 14 23.88 -36.01 -59.53
CA MET A 14 22.76 -35.06 -59.47
C MET A 14 23.22 -33.60 -59.33
N ALA A 15 23.10 -32.87 -60.44
CA ALA A 15 23.46 -31.47 -60.60
C ALA A 15 22.59 -30.53 -59.75
N PHE A 16 23.21 -29.56 -59.08
CA PHE A 16 22.51 -28.45 -58.41
C PHE A 16 22.89 -27.13 -59.08
N VAL A 17 21.87 -26.49 -59.65
CA VAL A 17 21.89 -25.17 -60.27
C VAL A 17 21.81 -24.10 -59.17
N LEU A 18 22.68 -23.10 -59.28
CA LEU A 18 22.65 -21.84 -58.53
C LEU A 18 21.37 -21.05 -58.81
N LEU A 19 20.58 -20.78 -57.78
CA LEU A 19 19.67 -19.64 -57.74
C LEU A 19 19.75 -18.99 -56.36
N GLY A 20 20.21 -17.73 -56.35
CA GLY A 20 20.25 -16.90 -55.16
C GLY A 20 18.84 -16.51 -54.71
N SER A 21 18.56 -16.73 -53.43
CA SER A 21 17.45 -16.11 -52.72
C SER A 21 18.01 -15.31 -51.56
N LEU A 22 17.78 -14.00 -51.59
CA LEU A 22 17.88 -13.11 -50.44
C LEU A 22 17.00 -13.69 -49.33
N PHE A 23 17.61 -14.35 -48.35
CA PHE A 23 16.99 -14.48 -47.04
C PHE A 23 17.35 -13.19 -46.27
N PRO A 24 16.37 -12.40 -45.79
CA PRO A 24 16.69 -11.38 -44.82
C PRO A 24 17.41 -12.07 -43.66
N ARG A 25 18.60 -11.59 -43.33
CA ARG A 25 19.30 -11.99 -42.10
C ARG A 25 18.37 -11.62 -40.96
N PHE A 26 17.61 -12.58 -40.47
CA PHE A 26 16.96 -12.47 -39.18
C PHE A 26 18.12 -12.51 -38.18
N SER A 27 18.66 -11.34 -37.85
CA SER A 27 19.51 -11.19 -36.67
C SER A 27 18.61 -11.53 -35.50
N LEU A 28 18.74 -12.75 -34.99
CA LEU A 28 18.24 -13.07 -33.68
C LEU A 28 19.07 -12.22 -32.71
N SER A 29 18.57 -11.03 -32.37
CA SER A 29 19.07 -10.30 -31.23
C SER A 29 18.68 -11.12 -30.02
N THR A 30 19.57 -12.01 -29.59
CA THR A 30 19.60 -12.37 -28.18
C THR A 30 19.91 -11.08 -27.46
N GLU A 31 18.86 -10.41 -26.96
CA GLU A 31 19.02 -9.53 -25.83
C GLU A 31 19.49 -10.43 -24.69
N VAL A 32 20.81 -10.59 -24.60
CA VAL A 32 21.44 -10.94 -23.35
C VAL A 32 21.16 -9.73 -22.47
N SER A 33 20.03 -9.77 -21.75
CA SER A 33 19.86 -8.95 -20.56
C SER A 33 21.17 -9.07 -19.79
N ALA A 34 21.82 -7.94 -19.54
CA ALA A 34 22.97 -7.91 -18.65
C ALA A 34 22.61 -8.74 -17.42
N GLU A 35 23.46 -9.72 -17.10
CA GLU A 35 23.32 -10.43 -15.84
C GLU A 35 23.23 -9.37 -14.76
N ASN A 36 22.12 -9.37 -14.03
CA ASN A 36 22.00 -8.56 -12.84
C ASN A 36 22.99 -9.19 -11.85
N LEU A 37 24.21 -8.66 -11.80
CA LEU A 37 25.29 -9.15 -10.95
C LEU A 37 24.91 -9.09 -9.46
N GLY A 38 23.89 -8.29 -9.12
CA GLY A 38 23.35 -8.18 -7.78
C GLY A 38 22.57 -9.43 -7.32
N HIS A 39 22.66 -9.71 -6.02
CA HIS A 39 21.95 -10.79 -5.36
C HIS A 39 20.44 -10.49 -5.31
N THR A 40 19.61 -11.53 -5.38
CA THR A 40 18.14 -11.36 -5.37
C THR A 40 17.50 -12.11 -4.22
N LEU A 41 16.60 -11.43 -3.51
CA LEU A 41 15.71 -12.02 -2.51
C LEU A 41 14.27 -11.87 -2.96
N PHE A 42 13.40 -12.78 -2.53
CA PHE A 42 11.98 -12.77 -2.85
C PHE A 42 11.13 -12.77 -1.59
N VAL A 43 10.09 -11.95 -1.59
CA VAL A 43 9.05 -11.90 -0.56
C VAL A 43 7.70 -12.12 -1.22
N ALA A 44 6.84 -12.95 -0.64
CA ALA A 44 5.50 -13.23 -1.17
C ALA A 44 4.47 -13.33 -0.03
N PRO A 45 3.19 -12.98 -0.24
CA PRO A 45 2.15 -13.10 0.79
C PRO A 45 1.93 -14.55 1.28
N ASN A 46 2.28 -15.54 0.44
CA ASN A 46 2.24 -16.96 0.76
C ASN A 46 3.63 -17.56 1.04
N GLY A 47 4.63 -16.71 1.30
CA GLY A 47 5.97 -17.14 1.70
C GLY A 47 6.03 -17.63 3.14
N ASP A 48 7.24 -17.95 3.60
CA ASP A 48 7.49 -18.48 4.94
C ASP A 48 8.71 -17.78 5.56
N ASN A 49 8.61 -17.33 6.81
CA ASN A 49 9.70 -16.66 7.53
C ASN A 49 10.60 -17.64 8.31
N GLU A 50 10.13 -18.86 8.60
CA GLU A 50 10.90 -19.90 9.27
C GLU A 50 11.66 -20.78 8.27
N SER A 51 10.96 -21.28 7.24
CA SER A 51 11.54 -22.21 6.27
C SER A 51 11.89 -21.58 4.92
N GLY A 52 11.42 -20.36 4.65
CA GLY A 52 11.73 -19.64 3.42
C GLY A 52 13.22 -19.30 3.32
N LEU A 53 13.76 -19.43 2.11
CA LEU A 53 15.18 -19.19 1.81
C LEU A 53 15.40 -17.86 1.06
N GLY A 54 14.35 -17.06 0.89
CA GLY A 54 14.39 -15.83 0.10
C GLY A 54 14.55 -16.07 -1.41
N THR A 55 14.33 -17.30 -1.89
CA THR A 55 14.39 -17.61 -3.33
C THR A 55 13.01 -17.52 -3.97
N ILE A 56 12.94 -17.48 -5.31
CA ILE A 56 11.64 -17.42 -6.01
C ILE A 56 10.70 -18.59 -5.68
N ASN A 57 11.26 -19.77 -5.38
CA ASN A 57 10.50 -20.99 -5.05
C ASN A 57 10.25 -21.16 -3.56
N ALA A 58 10.99 -20.45 -2.71
CA ALA A 58 10.85 -20.45 -1.26
C ALA A 58 11.04 -19.02 -0.73
N PRO A 59 10.09 -18.11 -1.03
CA PRO A 59 10.21 -16.70 -0.67
C PRO A 59 9.98 -16.50 0.83
N PHE A 60 10.50 -15.39 1.36
CA PHE A 60 10.12 -14.93 2.69
C PHE A 60 8.65 -14.48 2.71
N ALA A 61 8.01 -14.53 3.88
CA ALA A 61 6.65 -14.05 4.06
C ALA A 61 6.58 -12.52 4.21
N THR A 62 7.62 -11.89 4.79
CA THR A 62 7.57 -10.46 5.17
C THR A 62 8.79 -9.64 4.72
N LEU A 63 8.56 -8.32 4.60
CA LEU A 63 9.60 -7.32 4.32
C LEU A 63 10.68 -7.31 5.40
N GLU A 64 10.29 -7.45 6.66
CA GLU A 64 11.19 -7.52 7.81
C GLU A 64 12.13 -8.70 7.71
N LYS A 65 11.63 -9.89 7.33
CA LYS A 65 12.50 -11.05 7.18
C LYS A 65 13.54 -10.88 6.08
N ALA A 66 13.15 -10.24 4.97
CA ALA A 66 14.11 -9.88 3.91
C ALA A 66 15.14 -8.87 4.38
N ARG A 67 14.73 -7.82 5.10
CA ARG A 67 15.63 -6.83 5.70
C ARG A 67 16.61 -7.50 6.67
N ASP A 68 16.12 -8.33 7.57
CA ASP A 68 16.95 -8.99 8.59
C ASP A 68 17.95 -9.96 7.93
N ALA A 69 17.55 -10.68 6.88
CA ALA A 69 18.47 -11.51 6.09
C ALA A 69 19.56 -10.69 5.38
N ILE A 70 19.24 -9.48 4.91
CA ILE A 70 20.24 -8.55 4.33
C ILE A 70 21.22 -8.08 5.40
N ARG A 71 20.74 -7.74 6.59
CA ARG A 71 21.60 -7.35 7.72
C ARG A 71 22.56 -8.46 8.11
N GLU A 72 22.05 -9.69 8.23
CA GLU A 72 22.88 -10.88 8.50
C GLU A 72 23.97 -11.07 7.43
N MET A 73 23.61 -10.98 6.15
CA MET A 73 24.56 -11.08 5.04
C MET A 73 25.63 -9.97 5.08
N LYS A 74 25.19 -8.73 5.30
CA LYS A 74 26.07 -7.55 5.38
C LYS A 74 27.04 -7.66 6.56
N ALA A 75 26.60 -8.21 7.69
CA ALA A 75 27.44 -8.41 8.86
C ALA A 75 28.46 -9.55 8.68
N ASP A 76 28.10 -10.60 7.95
CA ASP A 76 28.97 -11.77 7.73
C ASP A 76 30.05 -11.50 6.68
N SER A 77 29.68 -10.96 5.52
CA SER A 77 30.59 -10.86 4.36
C SER A 77 30.51 -9.53 3.61
N GLY A 78 29.70 -8.58 4.08
CA GLY A 78 29.44 -7.32 3.38
C GLY A 78 28.34 -7.45 2.32
N LEU A 79 28.07 -6.36 1.59
CA LEU A 79 27.12 -6.41 0.47
C LEU A 79 27.81 -7.02 -0.77
N PRO A 80 27.12 -7.89 -1.51
CA PRO A 80 27.65 -8.46 -2.74
C PRO A 80 27.81 -7.38 -3.82
N ASP A 81 28.73 -7.62 -4.75
CA ASP A 81 28.93 -6.75 -5.92
C ASP A 81 27.62 -6.58 -6.70
N GLY A 82 27.27 -5.33 -7.02
CA GLY A 82 26.00 -5.00 -7.70
C GLY A 82 24.79 -4.94 -6.75
N GLY A 83 24.99 -5.15 -5.45
CA GLY A 83 23.99 -4.95 -4.41
C GLY A 83 22.93 -6.05 -4.30
N ILE A 84 21.81 -5.71 -3.67
CA ILE A 84 20.70 -6.65 -3.39
C ILE A 84 19.39 -6.06 -3.91
N THR A 85 18.66 -6.87 -4.68
CA THR A 85 17.27 -6.57 -5.05
C THR A 85 16.31 -7.50 -4.30
N VAL A 86 15.42 -6.93 -3.52
CA VAL A 86 14.27 -7.61 -2.91
C VAL A 86 13.07 -7.47 -3.85
N TYR A 87 12.67 -8.59 -4.45
CA TYR A 87 11.50 -8.71 -5.29
C TYR A 87 10.26 -9.05 -4.46
N LEU A 88 9.26 -8.18 -4.53
CA LEU A 88 7.94 -8.39 -3.96
C LEU A 88 7.05 -9.07 -5.01
N ARG A 89 6.50 -10.23 -4.66
CA ARG A 89 5.52 -10.93 -5.49
C ARG A 89 4.15 -10.28 -5.37
N GLY A 90 3.31 -10.45 -6.39
CA GLY A 90 1.99 -9.87 -6.44
C GLY A 90 1.12 -10.24 -5.26
N GLY A 91 0.39 -9.26 -4.73
CA GLY A 91 -0.57 -9.42 -3.65
C GLY A 91 -0.47 -8.34 -2.57
N GLU A 92 -1.15 -8.62 -1.46
CA GLU A 92 -1.30 -7.67 -0.34
C GLU A 92 -0.37 -8.03 0.81
N TYR A 93 0.40 -7.04 1.25
CA TYR A 93 1.31 -7.11 2.40
C TYR A 93 0.76 -6.21 3.50
N ARG A 94 0.26 -6.82 4.58
CA ARG A 94 -0.29 -6.08 5.71
C ARG A 94 0.79 -5.73 6.71
N LEU A 95 0.90 -4.45 7.03
CA LEU A 95 1.83 -3.93 8.02
C LEU A 95 1.04 -3.57 9.29
N GLY A 96 1.24 -4.34 10.36
CA GLY A 96 0.69 -3.99 11.68
C GLY A 96 1.50 -2.91 12.42
N LYS A 97 2.68 -2.56 11.90
CA LYS A 97 3.59 -1.54 12.41
C LYS A 97 4.43 -0.99 11.26
N SER A 98 5.08 0.14 11.48
CA SER A 98 6.02 0.72 10.51
C SER A 98 7.11 -0.28 10.12
N PHE A 99 7.38 -0.38 8.81
CA PHE A 99 8.57 -1.06 8.32
C PHE A 99 9.77 -0.13 8.49
N GLU A 100 10.52 -0.33 9.57
CA GLU A 100 11.62 0.55 9.95
C GLU A 100 12.91 0.20 9.19
N LEU A 101 13.47 1.21 8.53
CA LEU A 101 14.79 1.17 7.90
C LEU A 101 15.71 2.16 8.60
N THR A 102 16.92 1.71 8.95
CA THR A 102 17.95 2.52 9.63
C THR A 102 19.22 2.61 8.79
N GLU A 103 20.28 3.23 9.32
CA GLU A 103 21.60 3.26 8.68
C GLU A 103 22.14 1.84 8.37
N GLU A 104 21.78 0.85 9.18
CA GLU A 104 22.16 -0.55 8.98
C GLU A 104 21.67 -1.10 7.63
N ASP A 105 20.52 -0.61 7.15
CA ASP A 105 19.86 -1.03 5.91
C ASP A 105 20.34 -0.29 4.67
N SER A 106 21.35 0.58 4.81
CA SER A 106 21.88 1.36 3.69
C SER A 106 22.80 0.52 2.80
N GLY A 107 22.60 0.64 1.48
CA GLY A 107 23.57 0.21 0.47
C GLY A 107 24.58 1.31 0.13
N THR A 108 25.40 1.07 -0.88
CA THR A 108 26.25 2.09 -1.53
C THR A 108 25.79 2.35 -2.96
N GLU A 109 26.39 3.33 -3.64
CA GLU A 109 26.13 3.56 -5.07
C GLU A 109 26.48 2.33 -5.92
N ASP A 110 27.59 1.66 -5.61
CA ASP A 110 28.03 0.44 -6.30
C ASP A 110 27.23 -0.82 -5.89
N ASN A 111 26.78 -0.86 -4.62
CA ASN A 111 26.08 -2.00 -4.03
C ASN A 111 24.76 -1.55 -3.39
N PRO A 112 23.74 -1.18 -4.19
CA PRO A 112 22.47 -0.66 -3.68
C PRO A 112 21.59 -1.76 -3.07
N ILE A 113 20.69 -1.39 -2.17
CA ILE A 113 19.60 -2.27 -1.70
C ILE A 113 18.28 -1.74 -2.25
N ILE A 114 17.58 -2.53 -3.06
CA ILE A 114 16.40 -2.12 -3.82
C ILE A 114 15.22 -3.01 -3.49
N TYR A 115 14.10 -2.44 -3.06
CA TYR A 115 12.81 -3.14 -2.94
C TYR A 115 11.94 -2.78 -4.14
N LYS A 116 11.47 -3.78 -4.91
CA LYS A 116 10.59 -3.55 -6.07
C LYS A 116 9.66 -4.71 -6.35
N ALA A 117 8.56 -4.43 -7.05
CA ALA A 117 7.68 -5.47 -7.56
C ALA A 117 8.40 -6.38 -8.57
N TYR A 118 8.12 -7.67 -8.53
CA TYR A 118 8.61 -8.64 -9.51
C TYR A 118 7.79 -8.53 -10.80
N ASN A 119 8.43 -8.39 -11.96
CA ASN A 119 7.78 -8.43 -13.28
C ASN A 119 6.52 -7.55 -13.46
N ASN A 120 6.50 -6.36 -12.83
CA ASN A 120 5.32 -5.47 -12.83
C ASN A 120 4.06 -6.10 -12.21
N GLU A 121 4.21 -7.12 -11.36
CA GLU A 121 3.11 -7.65 -10.54
C GLU A 121 2.53 -6.53 -9.64
N GLU A 122 1.22 -6.59 -9.40
CA GLU A 122 0.54 -5.62 -8.53
C GLU A 122 0.84 -5.94 -7.06
N VAL A 123 1.52 -5.01 -6.38
CA VAL A 123 1.92 -5.13 -4.98
C VAL A 123 1.26 -4.02 -4.18
N LYS A 124 0.50 -4.39 -3.14
CA LYS A 124 -0.16 -3.45 -2.21
C LYS A 124 0.43 -3.60 -0.83
N ILE A 125 1.00 -2.52 -0.30
CA ILE A 125 1.44 -2.44 1.09
C ILE A 125 0.35 -1.70 1.87
N MET A 126 -0.27 -2.38 2.82
CA MET A 126 -1.49 -1.93 3.49
C MET A 126 -1.24 -1.78 5.00
N GLY A 127 -1.43 -0.57 5.53
CA GLY A 127 -1.43 -0.30 6.98
C GLY A 127 -2.82 -0.38 7.62
N GLY A 128 -3.87 -0.61 6.82
CA GLY A 128 -5.25 -0.69 7.29
C GLY A 128 -5.67 -2.11 7.68
N ALA A 129 -6.73 -2.20 8.50
CA ALA A 129 -7.40 -3.44 8.81
C ALA A 129 -8.49 -3.77 7.77
N THR A 130 -8.66 -5.04 7.45
CA THR A 130 -9.76 -5.50 6.61
C THR A 130 -10.97 -5.84 7.47
N ILE A 131 -12.11 -5.28 7.10
CA ILE A 131 -13.41 -5.57 7.71
C ILE A 131 -14.13 -6.60 6.83
N ASP A 132 -14.66 -7.66 7.42
CA ASP A 132 -15.48 -8.63 6.70
C ASP A 132 -16.81 -7.98 6.31
N ALA A 133 -17.02 -7.81 5.01
CA ALA A 133 -18.22 -7.19 4.47
C ALA A 133 -19.50 -7.98 4.83
N SER A 134 -19.40 -9.28 5.08
CA SER A 134 -20.54 -10.12 5.47
C SER A 134 -21.02 -9.88 6.90
N GLU A 135 -20.21 -9.23 7.75
CA GLU A 135 -20.56 -8.91 9.13
C GLU A 135 -21.35 -7.61 9.28
N PHE A 136 -21.51 -6.85 8.18
CA PHE A 136 -22.40 -5.69 8.17
C PHE A 136 -23.85 -6.11 8.31
N LYS A 137 -24.54 -5.52 9.28
CA LYS A 137 -25.94 -5.82 9.61
C LYS A 137 -26.75 -4.53 9.57
N THR A 138 -27.98 -4.61 9.06
CA THR A 138 -28.92 -3.48 9.11
C THR A 138 -29.10 -3.01 10.54
N VAL A 139 -29.09 -1.69 10.75
CA VAL A 139 -29.34 -1.12 12.06
C VAL A 139 -30.80 -1.38 12.47
N THR A 140 -30.98 -2.06 13.60
CA THR A 140 -32.29 -2.36 14.20
C THR A 140 -32.45 -1.79 15.61
N ASP A 141 -31.40 -1.20 16.17
CA ASP A 141 -31.43 -0.60 17.50
C ASP A 141 -32.27 0.69 17.50
N GLU A 142 -33.35 0.70 18.26
CA GLU A 142 -34.30 1.83 18.32
C GLU A 142 -33.65 3.14 18.76
N ASN A 143 -32.65 3.11 19.64
CA ASN A 143 -31.95 4.33 20.07
C ASN A 143 -31.13 4.93 18.93
N ILE A 144 -30.56 4.09 18.06
CA ILE A 144 -29.86 4.56 16.85
C ILE A 144 -30.87 5.02 15.81
N LEU A 145 -31.93 4.24 15.54
CA LEU A 145 -32.94 4.57 14.55
C LEU A 145 -33.65 5.90 14.85
N ASN A 146 -33.90 6.21 16.12
CA ASN A 146 -34.48 7.47 16.56
C ASN A 146 -33.59 8.69 16.30
N ARG A 147 -32.28 8.49 16.07
CA ARG A 147 -31.34 9.54 15.66
C ARG A 147 -31.25 9.71 14.15
N LEU A 148 -31.85 8.81 13.37
CA LEU A 148 -31.85 8.84 11.91
C LEU A 148 -33.15 9.43 11.38
N VAL A 149 -33.03 10.19 10.29
CA VAL A 149 -34.19 10.60 9.48
C VAL A 149 -34.91 9.36 8.97
N GLU A 150 -36.24 9.42 8.92
CA GLU A 150 -37.08 8.26 8.60
C GLU A 150 -36.69 7.62 7.26
N SER A 151 -36.35 8.44 6.26
CA SER A 151 -35.95 7.98 4.92
C SER A 151 -34.63 7.20 4.87
N ALA A 152 -33.81 7.27 5.92
CA ALA A 152 -32.55 6.53 6.07
C ALA A 152 -32.71 5.23 6.86
N ARG A 153 -33.79 5.07 7.64
CA ARG A 153 -34.04 3.87 8.43
C ARG A 153 -34.17 2.65 7.50
N GLY A 154 -33.54 1.54 7.88
CA GLY A 154 -33.47 0.33 7.06
C GLY A 154 -32.43 0.35 5.92
N LYS A 155 -31.79 1.49 5.63
CA LYS A 155 -30.70 1.61 4.65
C LYS A 155 -29.31 1.69 5.29
N VAL A 156 -29.25 2.06 6.57
CA VAL A 156 -28.00 2.13 7.32
C VAL A 156 -27.63 0.76 7.85
N VAL A 157 -26.39 0.36 7.60
CA VAL A 157 -25.77 -0.85 8.13
C VAL A 157 -24.70 -0.49 9.17
N LYS A 158 -24.41 -1.42 10.07
CA LYS A 158 -23.35 -1.31 11.08
C LYS A 158 -22.52 -2.58 11.12
N VAL A 159 -21.29 -2.45 11.57
CA VAL A 159 -20.39 -3.55 11.93
C VAL A 159 -19.77 -3.24 13.29
N ASP A 160 -19.52 -4.28 14.08
CA ASP A 160 -18.82 -4.15 15.36
C ASP A 160 -17.32 -4.28 15.12
N LEU A 161 -16.59 -3.16 15.19
CA LEU A 161 -15.15 -3.13 14.91
C LEU A 161 -14.32 -3.99 15.87
N ALA A 162 -14.70 -4.07 17.15
CA ALA A 162 -13.98 -4.89 18.12
C ALA A 162 -14.07 -6.39 17.77
N GLN A 163 -15.24 -6.83 17.27
CA GLN A 163 -15.41 -8.20 16.74
C GLN A 163 -14.61 -8.44 15.46
N GLN A 164 -14.20 -7.39 14.75
CA GLN A 164 -13.29 -7.45 13.60
C GLN A 164 -11.80 -7.36 14.00
N GLY A 165 -11.50 -7.39 15.31
CA GLY A 165 -10.14 -7.25 15.83
C GLY A 165 -9.60 -5.82 15.84
N ILE A 166 -10.45 -4.82 15.57
CA ILE A 166 -10.09 -3.41 15.60
C ILE A 166 -10.56 -2.84 16.94
N THR A 167 -9.63 -2.70 17.88
CA THR A 167 -9.92 -2.24 19.26
C THR A 167 -9.34 -0.86 19.58
N GLU A 168 -8.45 -0.36 18.72
CA GLU A 168 -7.89 0.98 18.78
C GLU A 168 -8.56 1.82 17.70
N TYR A 169 -9.28 2.87 18.09
CA TYR A 169 -10.07 3.71 17.19
C TYR A 169 -9.41 5.05 16.89
N GLY A 170 -8.25 5.30 17.53
CA GLY A 170 -7.60 6.60 17.53
C GLY A 170 -8.35 7.62 18.38
N GLU A 171 -7.78 8.81 18.44
CA GLU A 171 -8.35 9.94 19.16
C GLU A 171 -8.82 11.01 18.17
N LEU A 172 -10.04 11.50 18.36
CA LEU A 172 -10.50 12.70 17.65
C LEU A 172 -9.83 13.93 18.27
N VAL A 173 -8.68 14.29 17.72
CA VAL A 173 -7.96 15.50 18.10
C VAL A 173 -8.30 16.65 17.15
N ARG A 174 -8.08 17.88 17.63
CA ARG A 174 -8.26 19.06 16.81
C ARG A 174 -7.20 19.04 15.69
N TYR A 175 -7.59 19.19 14.42
CA TYR A 175 -6.69 19.42 13.28
C TYR A 175 -6.95 20.78 12.59
N GLY A 176 -5.90 21.43 12.05
CA GLY A 176 -6.06 22.76 11.42
C GLY A 176 -4.84 23.68 11.48
N HIS A 177 -4.93 24.80 10.77
CA HIS A 177 -3.90 25.85 10.73
C HIS A 177 -3.73 26.50 12.11
N SER A 178 -2.48 26.83 12.48
CA SER A 178 -2.10 27.41 13.78
C SER A 178 -2.28 26.51 15.02
N MET A 179 -2.53 25.21 14.85
CA MET A 179 -2.61 24.32 16.03
C MET A 179 -1.28 23.85 16.60
N ASN A 180 -0.18 24.17 15.92
CA ASN A 180 1.17 24.10 16.49
C ASN A 180 1.39 25.06 17.67
N TYR A 181 0.49 26.03 17.90
CA TYR A 181 0.55 26.97 19.03
C TYR A 181 -0.13 26.45 20.31
N PHE A 182 -0.87 25.33 20.22
CA PHE A 182 -1.46 24.69 21.40
C PHE A 182 -0.63 23.45 21.76
N PRO A 183 -0.01 23.40 22.95
CA PRO A 183 0.83 22.27 23.37
C PRO A 183 0.04 20.96 23.55
N GLU A 184 -1.29 21.05 23.61
CA GLU A 184 -2.22 19.92 23.73
C GLU A 184 -2.83 19.56 22.36
N GLY A 185 -2.19 18.62 21.67
CA GLY A 185 -2.87 17.83 20.63
C GLY A 185 -2.67 18.28 19.19
N ILE A 186 -1.41 18.44 18.76
CA ILE A 186 -1.10 18.25 17.34
C ILE A 186 -1.38 16.77 17.03
N SER A 187 -2.24 16.51 16.06
CA SER A 187 -2.53 15.15 15.63
C SER A 187 -1.27 14.46 15.13
N GLN A 188 -0.76 13.50 15.90
CA GLN A 188 0.28 12.58 15.42
C GLN A 188 -0.30 11.53 14.46
N TYR A 189 -1.62 11.46 14.33
CA TYR A 189 -2.32 10.42 13.58
C TYR A 189 -3.28 11.02 12.55
N SER A 190 -3.46 10.35 11.42
CA SER A 190 -4.55 10.68 10.50
C SER A 190 -5.84 10.01 10.99
N ALA A 191 -6.98 10.66 10.83
CA ALA A 191 -8.27 10.03 11.13
C ALA A 191 -8.44 8.77 10.26
N PRO A 192 -9.04 7.69 10.78
CA PRO A 192 -9.27 6.49 9.98
C PRO A 192 -10.21 6.78 8.81
N GLU A 193 -9.86 6.25 7.64
CA GLU A 193 -10.67 6.30 6.42
C GLU A 193 -11.23 4.92 6.10
N LEU A 194 -12.45 4.88 5.58
CA LEU A 194 -13.08 3.65 5.10
C LEU A 194 -12.91 3.57 3.58
N PHE A 195 -12.42 2.44 3.09
CA PHE A 195 -12.34 2.14 1.66
C PHE A 195 -13.22 0.93 1.34
N ILE A 196 -13.98 1.00 0.24
CA ILE A 196 -14.75 -0.12 -0.31
C ILE A 196 -14.30 -0.31 -1.75
N ASN A 197 -13.81 -1.49 -2.10
CA ASN A 197 -13.30 -1.81 -3.45
C ASN A 197 -12.25 -0.81 -3.99
N GLY A 198 -11.43 -0.25 -3.09
CA GLY A 198 -10.41 0.75 -3.45
C GLY A 198 -10.93 2.20 -3.52
N GLU A 199 -12.23 2.44 -3.29
CA GLU A 199 -12.81 3.78 -3.27
C GLU A 199 -12.96 4.29 -1.84
N SER A 200 -12.39 5.47 -1.56
CA SER A 200 -12.56 6.14 -0.26
C SER A 200 -14.02 6.55 -0.06
N GLN A 201 -14.57 6.24 1.11
CA GLN A 201 -15.94 6.55 1.47
C GLN A 201 -16.02 7.91 2.16
N THR A 202 -17.11 8.62 1.90
CA THR A 202 -17.32 9.96 2.48
C THR A 202 -17.88 9.85 3.89
N LEU A 203 -17.21 10.50 4.85
CA LEU A 203 -17.77 10.70 6.18
C LEU A 203 -19.10 11.44 6.10
N ALA A 204 -20.09 11.00 6.85
CA ALA A 204 -21.40 11.63 6.89
C ALA A 204 -21.25 13.12 7.28
N ARG A 205 -21.79 14.01 6.45
CA ARG A 205 -21.71 15.46 6.59
C ARG A 205 -23.00 16.12 6.11
N TRP A 206 -23.27 17.33 6.58
CA TRP A 206 -24.32 18.18 6.03
C TRP A 206 -23.74 19.56 5.68
N PRO A 207 -24.08 20.13 4.53
CA PRO A 207 -24.75 19.47 3.41
C PRO A 207 -23.85 18.39 2.77
N ASN A 208 -24.48 17.42 2.11
CA ASN A 208 -23.76 16.33 1.43
C ASN A 208 -22.76 16.88 0.41
N ASN A 209 -23.12 17.96 -0.28
CA ASN A 209 -22.30 18.69 -1.24
C ASN A 209 -22.25 20.18 -0.84
N ASP A 210 -21.24 20.90 -1.31
CA ASP A 210 -21.06 22.35 -1.08
C ASP A 210 -21.00 22.73 0.42
N PHE A 211 -21.54 23.89 0.77
CA PHE A 211 -21.48 24.47 2.11
C PHE A 211 -22.85 24.95 2.54
N ALA A 212 -23.15 24.81 3.84
CA ALA A 212 -24.27 25.52 4.44
C ALA A 212 -23.94 27.01 4.47
N THR A 213 -24.83 27.84 3.94
CA THR A 213 -24.65 29.30 4.01
C THR A 213 -25.31 29.84 5.26
N VAL A 214 -24.62 30.73 5.97
CA VAL A 214 -25.20 31.44 7.11
C VAL A 214 -26.26 32.40 6.59
N LYS A 215 -27.51 32.19 6.99
CA LYS A 215 -28.63 33.08 6.69
C LYS A 215 -28.60 34.31 7.59
N LYS A 216 -28.33 34.11 8.89
CA LYS A 216 -28.30 35.19 9.87
C LYS A 216 -27.45 34.83 11.09
N VAL A 217 -26.70 35.80 11.61
CA VAL A 217 -26.12 35.73 12.96
C VAL A 217 -27.17 36.19 13.96
N ILE A 218 -27.59 35.29 14.85
CA ILE A 218 -28.55 35.57 15.93
C ILE A 218 -27.78 36.15 17.12
N ASP A 219 -26.63 35.55 17.44
CA ASP A 219 -25.71 35.97 18.48
C ASP A 219 -24.27 35.76 17.99
N GLY A 220 -23.42 36.78 18.14
CA GLY A 220 -22.01 36.72 17.74
C GLY A 220 -21.11 35.98 18.73
N GLY A 221 -21.60 35.66 19.93
CA GLY A 221 -20.78 35.12 21.01
C GLY A 221 -19.71 36.11 21.48
N THR A 222 -18.68 35.61 22.16
CA THR A 222 -17.56 36.45 22.59
C THR A 222 -16.72 36.91 21.39
N THR A 223 -16.46 38.21 21.27
CA THR A 223 -15.60 38.78 20.22
C THR A 223 -14.40 39.48 20.85
N HIS A 224 -13.20 39.25 20.27
CA HIS A 224 -11.97 39.92 20.67
C HIS A 224 -11.60 40.99 19.66
N GLU A 225 -11.28 42.19 20.14
CA GLU A 225 -10.76 43.26 19.29
C GLU A 225 -9.26 43.08 18.96
N ILE A 226 -8.54 42.23 19.70
CA ILE A 226 -7.09 42.03 19.60
C ILE A 226 -6.78 40.54 19.43
N TYR A 227 -5.92 40.19 18.47
CA TYR A 227 -5.45 38.81 18.24
C TYR A 227 -3.90 38.71 18.37
N PRO A 228 -3.36 37.74 19.12
CA PRO A 228 -4.07 36.76 19.95
C PRO A 228 -4.74 37.41 21.18
N PRO A 229 -5.72 36.73 21.82
CA PRO A 229 -6.30 37.22 23.07
C PRO A 229 -5.21 37.46 24.14
N PRO A 230 -5.39 38.45 25.03
CA PRO A 230 -4.51 38.64 26.19
C PRO A 230 -4.38 37.35 27.01
N ALA A 231 -3.20 37.12 27.61
CA ALA A 231 -2.94 35.90 28.36
C ALA A 231 -3.76 35.77 29.66
N ASP A 232 -4.32 36.88 30.15
CA ASP A 232 -5.20 36.97 31.32
C ASP A 232 -6.69 36.91 30.96
N ASP A 233 -7.01 36.62 29.71
CA ASP A 233 -8.38 36.54 29.24
C ASP A 233 -9.04 35.24 29.72
N SER A 234 -9.54 35.27 30.96
CA SER A 234 -10.21 34.16 31.63
C SER A 234 -11.73 34.38 31.60
N GLY A 235 -12.36 34.22 30.44
CA GLY A 235 -13.82 34.27 30.34
C GLY A 235 -14.49 33.04 30.98
N PRO A 236 -15.81 33.06 31.20
CA PRO A 236 -16.66 32.13 30.50
C PRO A 236 -16.76 32.58 29.03
N TRP A 237 -16.29 31.73 28.11
CA TRP A 237 -16.41 31.97 26.68
C TRP A 237 -17.77 31.54 26.18
N GLU A 238 -18.49 32.42 25.51
CA GLU A 238 -19.80 32.11 24.95
C GLU A 238 -19.67 31.81 23.45
N GLY A 239 -20.27 30.68 23.03
CA GLY A 239 -20.36 30.32 21.61
C GLY A 239 -21.34 31.23 20.88
N PHE A 240 -21.19 31.33 19.55
CA PHE A 240 -22.11 32.08 18.70
C PHE A 240 -23.37 31.26 18.36
N VAL A 241 -24.46 31.94 17.99
CA VAL A 241 -25.71 31.34 17.52
C VAL A 241 -26.03 31.88 16.13
N ILE A 242 -26.21 30.99 15.16
CA ILE A 242 -26.51 31.33 13.76
C ILE A 242 -27.71 30.54 13.22
N GLU A 243 -28.40 31.14 12.26
CA GLU A 243 -29.40 30.52 11.39
C GLU A 243 -28.75 30.21 10.04
N TYR A 244 -28.95 29.00 9.51
CA TYR A 244 -28.46 28.58 8.20
C TYR A 244 -29.56 28.71 7.14
N ASP A 245 -29.17 28.85 5.87
CA ASP A 245 -30.06 28.77 4.72
C ASP A 245 -30.19 27.29 4.29
N GLY A 246 -31.42 26.79 4.15
CA GLY A 246 -31.72 25.37 3.91
C GLY A 246 -32.18 24.63 5.16
N ASP A 247 -33.42 24.14 5.11
CA ASP A 247 -34.06 23.43 6.23
C ASP A 247 -33.45 22.06 6.53
N ARG A 248 -33.65 21.66 7.79
CA ARG A 248 -33.48 20.31 8.36
C ARG A 248 -34.28 19.25 7.60
#